data_AF-A0A7S2GS55-F1
#
_entry.id   AF-A0A7S2GS55-F1
#
_cell.length_a   1.000
_cell.length_b   1.000
_cell.length_c   1.000
_cell.angle_alpha   90.00
_cell.angle_beta   90.00
_cell.angle_gamma   90.00
#
_symmetry.space_group_name_H-M   'P 1'
#
loop_
_entity.id
_entity.type
_entity.pdbx_description
1 polymer ?
#
loop_
_entity_poly.entity_id
_entity_poly.type
_entity_poly.pdbx_seq_one_letter_code
_entity_poly.pdbx_strand_id
1 'polypeptide(L)'
;RDVADEFVLMPSARHLSQSKGVDATVLVGTGKGGRVTKGDVLAALANGTEMPPLSSSATAPAVETAATPQAAAAPVAAASTPVVATIPEISTEGAYEDVPNNNMRKVIAKRLTESKRDVPHFYTSMEVELDEVMALRKSLASKHDVKVS
;
A
#
# COMPACT_ATOMS: atom_id res chain seq x y z
N ARG A 1 10.43 -21.37 24.24
CA ARG A 1 9.73 -22.28 23.32
C ARG A 1 8.28 -22.20 23.73
N ASP A 2 7.58 -21.13 23.37
CA ASP A 2 6.19 -20.92 23.74
C ASP A 2 5.57 -20.05 22.65
N VAL A 3 4.77 -20.64 21.79
CA VAL A 3 3.86 -19.91 20.91
C VAL A 3 2.50 -20.52 21.22
N ALA A 4 1.75 -19.82 22.05
CA ALA A 4 0.34 -20.09 22.28
C ALA A 4 -0.35 -20.24 20.92
N ASP A 5 -1.17 -21.28 20.80
CA ASP A 5 -2.07 -21.52 19.67
C ASP A 5 -2.94 -20.28 19.45
N GLU A 6 -2.44 -19.35 18.63
CA GLU A 6 -3.21 -18.23 18.15
C GLU A 6 -4.15 -18.80 17.09
N PHE A 7 -5.45 -18.70 17.38
CA PHE A 7 -6.53 -19.05 16.47
C PHE A 7 -6.51 -18.14 15.24
N VAL A 8 -5.65 -18.47 14.27
CA VAL A 8 -5.42 -17.64 13.07
C VAL A 8 -6.35 -18.08 11.95
N LEU A 9 -7.45 -17.35 11.76
CA LEU A 9 -8.28 -17.46 10.55
C LEU A 9 -7.44 -17.14 9.30
N MET A 10 -7.69 -17.83 8.19
CA MET A 10 -7.14 -17.38 6.91
C MET A 10 -7.75 -16.03 6.49
N PRO A 11 -7.00 -15.14 5.79
CA PRO A 11 -7.51 -13.82 5.37
C PRO A 11 -8.83 -13.88 4.60
N SER A 12 -8.99 -14.90 3.75
CA SER A 12 -10.22 -15.14 2.99
C SER A 12 -11.38 -15.60 3.87
N ALA A 13 -11.13 -16.41 4.90
CA ALA A 13 -12.12 -16.85 5.87
C ALA A 13 -12.56 -15.71 6.80
N ARG A 14 -11.63 -14.82 7.21
CA ARG A 14 -11.93 -13.61 7.99
C ARG A 14 -12.85 -12.65 7.24
N HIS A 15 -12.61 -12.43 5.95
CA HIS A 15 -13.48 -11.57 5.14
C HIS A 15 -14.88 -12.18 4.93
N LEU A 16 -14.97 -13.51 4.77
CA LEU A 16 -16.23 -14.21 4.53
C LEU A 16 -17.09 -14.35 5.80
N SER A 17 -16.47 -14.56 6.96
CA SER A 17 -17.14 -14.56 8.27
C SER A 17 -17.72 -13.19 8.61
N GLN A 18 -16.95 -12.10 8.42
CA GLN A 18 -17.41 -10.73 8.66
C GLN A 18 -18.59 -10.33 7.76
N SER A 19 -18.55 -10.70 6.48
CA SER A 19 -19.60 -10.32 5.51
C SER A 19 -20.88 -11.16 5.62
N LYS A 20 -20.80 -12.38 6.15
CA LYS A 20 -21.94 -13.31 6.28
C LYS A 20 -22.39 -13.52 7.72
N GLY A 21 -21.78 -12.85 8.69
CA GLY A 21 -22.18 -12.89 10.09
C GLY A 21 -21.94 -14.24 10.76
N VAL A 22 -20.94 -15.00 10.31
CA VAL A 22 -20.61 -16.32 10.87
C VAL A 22 -19.49 -16.16 11.89
N ASP A 23 -19.72 -16.56 13.14
CA ASP A 23 -18.67 -16.53 14.16
C ASP A 23 -17.65 -17.64 13.91
N ALA A 24 -16.43 -17.23 13.60
CA ALA A 24 -15.35 -18.15 13.31
C ALA A 24 -14.80 -18.82 14.58
N THR A 25 -15.06 -18.30 15.78
CA THR A 25 -14.50 -18.86 17.03
C THR A 25 -15.09 -20.21 17.40
N VAL A 26 -16.30 -20.50 16.92
CA VAL A 26 -17.01 -21.78 17.14
C VAL A 26 -16.71 -22.79 16.02
N LEU A 27 -16.04 -22.35 14.94
CA LEU A 27 -15.74 -23.21 13.80
C LEU A 27 -14.47 -24.03 14.03
N VAL A 28 -14.63 -25.35 13.90
CA VAL A 28 -13.51 -26.29 13.86
C VAL A 28 -12.77 -26.08 12.54
N GLY A 29 -11.55 -25.55 12.64
CA GLY A 29 -10.72 -25.27 11.47
C GLY A 29 -10.02 -26.50 10.94
N THR A 30 -10.28 -26.83 9.67
CA THR A 30 -9.71 -28.03 9.01
C THR A 30 -8.35 -27.77 8.35
N GLY A 31 -7.80 -26.56 8.51
CA GLY A 31 -6.52 -26.13 7.92
C GLY A 31 -5.28 -26.56 8.71
N LYS A 32 -4.10 -26.50 8.06
CA LYS A 32 -2.79 -26.83 8.66
C LYS A 32 -2.54 -26.01 9.94
N GLY A 33 -2.55 -26.68 11.09
CA GLY A 33 -2.41 -26.09 12.42
C GLY A 33 -3.73 -25.60 13.04
N GLY A 34 -4.87 -26.25 12.75
CA GLY A 34 -6.16 -25.92 13.37
C GLY A 34 -6.81 -24.63 12.86
N ARG A 35 -6.38 -24.12 11.70
CA ARG A 35 -6.84 -22.85 11.14
C ARG A 35 -8.14 -22.99 10.36
N VAL A 36 -9.03 -22.01 10.49
CA VAL A 36 -10.31 -21.95 9.73
C VAL A 36 -10.07 -21.52 8.30
N THR A 37 -10.52 -22.34 7.35
CA THR A 37 -10.40 -22.10 5.90
C THR A 37 -11.68 -21.52 5.31
N LYS A 38 -11.60 -21.02 4.06
CA LYS A 38 -12.78 -20.54 3.32
C LYS A 38 -13.86 -21.62 3.18
N GLY A 39 -13.45 -22.89 3.02
CA GLY A 39 -14.36 -24.03 2.90
C GLY A 39 -15.16 -24.26 4.17
N ASP A 40 -14.53 -24.11 5.33
CA ASP A 40 -15.19 -24.32 6.64
C ASP A 40 -16.26 -23.25 6.90
N VAL A 41 -16.00 -21.99 6.55
CA VAL A 41 -16.99 -20.89 6.66
C VAL A 41 -18.15 -21.09 5.68
N LEU A 42 -17.89 -21.58 4.47
CA LEU A 42 -18.95 -21.90 3.50
C LEU A 42 -19.78 -23.12 3.92
N ALA A 43 -19.15 -24.13 4.52
CA ALA A 43 -19.83 -25.30 5.06
C ALA A 43 -20.71 -24.91 6.26
N ALA A 44 -20.24 -24.02 7.13
CA ALA A 44 -21.02 -23.47 8.24
C ALA A 44 -22.26 -22.71 7.76
N LEU A 45 -22.10 -21.93 6.67
CA LEU A 45 -23.21 -21.21 6.04
C LEU A 45 -24.21 -22.17 5.38
N ALA A 46 -23.73 -23.27 4.78
CA ALA A 46 -24.58 -24.30 4.18
C ALA A 46 -25.32 -25.15 5.22
N ASN A 47 -24.73 -25.35 6.41
CA ASN A 47 -25.29 -26.14 7.50
C ASN A 47 -26.19 -25.32 8.45
N GLY A 48 -26.53 -24.07 8.11
CA GLY A 48 -27.63 -23.34 8.73
C GLY A 48 -27.47 -23.08 10.23
N THR A 49 -26.28 -22.65 10.68
CA THR A 49 -26.13 -22.12 12.04
C THR A 49 -26.32 -20.59 12.01
N GLU A 50 -27.58 -20.16 11.96
CA GLU A 50 -27.96 -18.76 12.16
C GLU A 50 -28.32 -18.51 13.62
N MET A 51 -27.81 -17.42 14.20
CA MET A 51 -28.40 -16.51 15.23
C MET A 51 -27.29 -15.83 16.06
N PRO A 52 -27.49 -14.62 16.65
CA PRO A 52 -28.39 -13.50 16.34
C PRO A 52 -27.62 -12.26 15.80
N PRO A 53 -28.30 -11.18 15.37
CA PRO A 53 -27.67 -10.04 14.70
C PRO A 53 -26.79 -9.18 15.61
N LEU A 54 -25.74 -8.63 15.00
CA LEU A 54 -24.84 -7.63 15.55
C LEU A 54 -25.61 -6.42 16.09
N SER A 55 -25.37 -6.11 17.36
CA SER A 55 -25.84 -4.88 18.00
C SER A 55 -25.16 -3.67 17.35
N SER A 56 -25.99 -2.80 16.79
CA SER A 56 -25.65 -1.44 16.40
C SER A 56 -25.38 -0.61 17.64
N SER A 57 -24.19 -0.01 17.74
CA SER A 57 -24.03 1.24 18.49
C SER A 57 -23.60 2.35 17.53
N ALA A 58 -24.61 2.93 16.88
CA ALA A 58 -24.55 4.34 16.54
C ALA A 58 -24.62 5.14 17.84
N THR A 59 -23.58 5.95 18.12
CA THR A 59 -23.70 7.09 19.03
C THR A 59 -22.92 8.25 18.41
N ALA A 60 -23.67 9.14 17.78
CA ALA A 60 -23.39 10.57 17.82
C ALA A 60 -24.19 11.14 19.02
N PRO A 61 -23.68 12.16 19.72
CA PRO A 61 -23.95 13.51 19.24
C PRO A 61 -22.86 14.57 19.50
N ALA A 62 -22.97 15.64 18.70
CA ALA A 62 -22.78 17.05 19.03
C ALA A 62 -21.36 17.68 19.15
N VAL A 63 -20.97 18.31 18.03
CA VAL A 63 -20.44 19.67 17.76
C VAL A 63 -19.90 20.59 18.88
N GLU A 64 -18.90 21.40 18.44
CA GLU A 64 -18.30 22.64 18.98
C GLU A 64 -17.09 22.43 19.92
N THR A 65 -15.88 22.97 19.68
CA THR A 65 -15.53 24.36 19.34
C THR A 65 -14.14 24.45 18.70
N ALA A 66 -13.98 25.44 17.81
CA ALA A 66 -12.74 25.87 17.19
C ALA A 66 -11.77 26.56 18.16
N ALA A 67 -10.46 26.29 18.05
CA ALA A 67 -9.41 27.28 18.33
C ALA A 67 -8.08 26.90 17.67
N THR A 68 -7.43 27.93 17.18
CA THR A 68 -6.22 28.09 16.36
C THR A 68 -4.89 27.56 16.93
N PRO A 69 -3.83 27.47 16.09
CA PRO A 69 -2.63 26.65 16.33
C PRO A 69 -1.62 27.27 17.30
N GLN A 70 -1.10 26.45 18.21
CA GLN A 70 0.01 26.81 19.08
C GLN A 70 1.31 26.18 18.61
N ALA A 71 2.25 27.06 18.26
CA ALA A 71 3.64 26.79 17.98
C ALA A 71 4.44 26.52 19.26
N ALA A 72 5.59 25.86 19.05
CA ALA A 72 6.74 25.69 19.93
C ALA A 72 6.70 24.57 20.97
N ALA A 73 7.26 23.42 20.59
CA ALA A 73 8.31 22.75 21.38
C ALA A 73 9.10 21.82 20.46
N ALA A 74 10.34 22.21 20.16
CA ALA A 74 11.34 21.33 19.57
C ALA A 74 11.86 20.38 20.66
N PRO A 75 11.76 19.05 20.51
CA PRO A 75 12.63 18.15 21.22
C PRO A 75 13.97 18.05 20.46
N VAL A 76 15.01 18.19 21.27
CA VAL A 76 16.41 18.18 20.93
C VAL A 76 16.83 16.93 20.16
N ALA A 77 17.84 17.12 19.32
CA ALA A 77 18.55 16.11 18.56
C ALA A 77 18.88 14.85 19.39
N ALA A 78 18.17 13.76 19.09
CA ALA A 78 18.71 12.42 19.26
C ALA A 78 19.46 12.08 17.97
N ALA A 79 20.78 12.18 18.02
CA ALA A 79 21.67 11.70 16.98
C ALA A 79 21.52 10.18 16.83
N SER A 80 20.54 9.75 16.03
CA SER A 80 20.51 8.39 15.51
C SER A 80 21.61 8.29 14.47
N THR A 81 22.78 7.84 14.91
CA THR A 81 23.80 7.26 14.03
C THR A 81 23.09 6.23 13.14
N PRO A 82 23.21 6.31 11.80
CA PRO A 82 22.70 5.25 10.96
C PRO A 82 23.56 4.02 11.26
N VAL A 83 23.01 3.08 12.02
CA VAL A 83 23.53 1.72 12.09
C VAL A 83 23.46 1.20 10.67
N VAL A 84 24.61 1.14 10.01
CA VAL A 84 24.79 0.46 8.74
C VAL A 84 24.41 -0.98 9.00
N ALA A 85 23.20 -1.35 8.59
CA ALA A 85 22.79 -2.74 8.55
C ALA A 85 23.75 -3.44 7.57
N THR A 86 24.69 -4.20 8.12
CA THR A 86 25.55 -5.12 7.39
C THR A 86 24.65 -6.12 6.68
N ILE A 87 24.50 -5.93 5.37
CA ILE A 87 23.87 -6.91 4.50
C ILE A 87 24.77 -8.15 4.54
N PRO A 88 24.27 -9.35 4.85
CA PRO A 88 25.07 -10.56 4.76
C PRO A 88 25.52 -10.74 3.31
N GLU A 89 26.84 -10.72 3.08
CA GLU A 89 27.45 -11.02 1.79
C GLU A 89 27.14 -12.48 1.44
N ILE A 90 26.18 -12.66 0.53
CA ILE A 90 25.95 -13.94 -0.13
C ILE A 90 27.02 -14.01 -1.22
N SER A 91 28.11 -14.73 -0.93
CA SER A 91 29.17 -15.02 -1.88
C SER A 91 28.69 -16.02 -2.92
N THR A 92 28.04 -15.51 -3.97
CA THR A 92 27.91 -16.24 -5.23
C THR A 92 29.11 -15.90 -6.11
N GLU A 93 30.08 -16.80 -6.17
CA GLU A 93 31.16 -16.76 -7.15
C GLU A 93 30.58 -16.86 -8.57
N GLY A 94 30.40 -15.70 -9.21
CA GLY A 94 29.87 -15.55 -10.56
C GLY A 94 30.01 -14.10 -11.04
N ALA A 95 30.29 -13.92 -12.33
CA ALA A 95 30.76 -12.68 -12.98
C ALA A 95 29.75 -11.51 -12.97
N TYR A 96 29.54 -10.88 -11.83
CA TYR A 96 28.85 -9.60 -11.74
C TYR A 96 29.56 -8.68 -10.75
N GLU A 97 29.41 -7.37 -10.96
CA GLU A 97 29.91 -6.34 -10.06
C GLU A 97 28.71 -5.57 -9.52
N ASP A 98 28.59 -5.51 -8.19
CA ASP A 98 27.55 -4.75 -7.51
C ASP A 98 27.95 -3.30 -7.35
N VAL A 99 27.23 -2.41 -8.03
CA VAL A 99 27.38 -0.96 -7.87
C VAL A 99 26.31 -0.44 -6.90
N PRO A 100 26.68 0.21 -5.79
CA PRO A 100 25.70 0.71 -4.82
C PRO A 100 24.89 1.88 -5.39
N ASN A 101 23.57 1.85 -5.15
CA ASN A 101 22.68 2.94 -5.59
C ASN A 101 22.94 4.23 -4.81
N ASN A 102 23.07 5.34 -5.53
CA ASN A 102 23.14 6.68 -4.93
C ASN A 102 21.77 7.11 -4.34
N ASN A 103 21.78 8.14 -3.47
CA ASN A 103 20.57 8.60 -2.78
C ASN A 103 19.50 9.13 -3.74
N MET A 104 19.90 9.82 -4.81
CA MET A 104 18.96 10.33 -5.82
C MET A 104 18.20 9.18 -6.51
N ARG A 105 18.90 8.11 -6.90
CA ARG A 105 18.32 6.91 -7.51
C ARG A 105 17.40 6.18 -6.53
N LYS A 106 17.76 6.09 -5.25
CA LYS A 106 16.90 5.51 -4.21
C LYS A 106 15.58 6.29 -4.07
N VAL A 107 15.63 7.62 -4.03
CA VAL A 107 14.43 8.47 -3.95
C VAL A 107 13.56 8.34 -5.20
N ILE A 108 14.16 8.40 -6.39
CA ILE A 108 13.43 8.21 -7.66
C ILE A 108 12.77 6.83 -7.69
N ALA A 109 13.49 5.77 -7.32
CA ALA A 109 12.95 4.41 -7.28
C ALA A 109 11.76 4.30 -6.31
N LYS A 110 11.85 4.91 -5.12
CA LYS A 110 10.74 4.95 -4.16
C LYS A 110 9.51 5.62 -4.77
N ARG A 111 9.66 6.81 -5.36
CA ARG A 111 8.54 7.57 -5.98
C ARG A 111 7.92 6.87 -7.18
N LEU A 112 8.76 6.30 -8.07
CA LEU A 112 8.27 5.52 -9.21
C LEU A 112 7.51 4.27 -8.75
N THR A 113 8.00 3.61 -7.69
CA THR A 113 7.34 2.42 -7.14
C THR A 113 6.01 2.75 -6.48
N GLU A 114 5.96 3.79 -5.65
CA GLU A 114 4.72 4.30 -5.03
C GLU A 114 3.66 4.59 -6.13
N SER A 115 4.03 5.41 -7.13
CA SER A 115 3.11 5.79 -8.20
C SER A 115 2.61 4.57 -8.99
N LYS A 116 3.51 3.67 -9.41
CA LYS A 116 3.14 2.56 -10.30
C LYS A 116 2.43 1.41 -9.58
N ARG A 117 2.60 1.28 -8.25
CA ARG A 117 1.88 0.29 -7.43
C ARG A 117 0.50 0.78 -7.03
N ASP A 118 0.39 2.00 -6.53
CA ASP A 118 -0.85 2.47 -5.89
C ASP A 118 -1.86 3.02 -6.90
N VAL A 119 -1.40 3.52 -8.05
CA VAL A 119 -2.27 4.14 -9.07
C VAL A 119 -2.53 3.18 -10.23
N PRO A 120 -3.80 2.87 -10.56
CA PRO A 120 -4.16 2.06 -11.72
C PRO A 120 -3.97 2.86 -13.02
N HIS A 121 -2.81 2.66 -13.66
CA HIS A 121 -2.48 3.34 -14.92
C HIS A 121 -3.12 2.61 -16.11
N PHE A 122 -3.77 3.38 -16.99
CA PHE A 122 -4.18 2.93 -18.32
C PHE A 122 -3.49 3.78 -19.40
N TYR A 123 -3.34 3.20 -20.58
CA TYR A 123 -2.64 3.84 -21.69
C TYR A 123 -3.64 4.15 -22.81
N THR A 124 -3.56 5.35 -23.35
CA THR A 124 -4.36 5.78 -24.51
C THR A 124 -3.45 6.56 -25.45
N SER A 125 -3.61 6.32 -26.75
CA SER A 125 -2.89 7.03 -27.81
C SER A 125 -3.90 7.77 -28.69
N MET A 126 -3.51 8.94 -29.17
CA MET A 126 -4.24 9.69 -30.19
C MET A 126 -3.23 10.27 -31.20
N GLU A 127 -3.71 10.55 -32.40
CA GLU A 127 -2.95 11.23 -33.44
C GLU A 127 -3.21 12.75 -33.34
N VAL A 128 -2.17 13.55 -33.55
CA VAL A 128 -2.25 15.01 -33.45
C VAL A 128 -1.51 15.62 -34.63
N GLU A 129 -2.20 16.46 -35.40
CA GLU A 129 -1.59 17.26 -36.47
C GLU A 129 -0.82 18.44 -35.88
N LEU A 130 0.44 18.63 -36.30
CA LEU A 130 1.37 19.61 -35.72
C LEU A 130 1.80 20.70 -36.70
N ASP A 131 1.19 20.78 -37.89
CA ASP A 131 1.64 21.64 -38.98
C ASP A 131 1.65 23.13 -38.60
N GLU A 132 0.56 23.63 -38.00
CA GLU A 132 0.47 25.01 -37.54
C GLU A 132 1.42 25.31 -36.36
N VAL A 133 1.59 24.35 -35.45
CA VAL A 133 2.50 24.49 -34.29
C VAL A 133 3.95 24.60 -34.78
N MET A 134 4.33 23.82 -35.80
CA MET A 134 5.65 23.88 -36.41
C MET A 134 5.88 25.18 -37.17
N ALA A 135 4.86 25.73 -37.83
CA ALA A 135 4.94 27.05 -38.46
C ALA A 135 5.13 28.16 -37.42
N LEU A 136 4.37 28.12 -36.32
CA LEU A 136 4.51 29.06 -35.20
C LEU A 136 5.90 28.99 -34.57
N ARG A 137 6.43 27.78 -34.32
CA ARG A 137 7.79 27.58 -33.81
C ARG A 137 8.84 28.29 -34.67
N LYS A 138 8.75 28.16 -35.99
CA LYS A 138 9.67 28.83 -36.93
C LYS A 138 9.55 30.35 -36.85
N SER A 139 8.31 30.87 -36.74
CA SER A 139 8.07 32.31 -36.62
C SER A 139 8.61 32.91 -35.33
N LEU A 140 8.56 32.16 -34.22
CA LEU A 140 9.07 32.60 -32.92
C LEU A 140 10.60 32.50 -32.87
N ALA A 141 11.16 31.43 -33.42
CA ALA A 141 12.60 31.27 -33.55
C ALA A 141 13.22 32.40 -34.38
N SER A 142 12.60 32.81 -35.48
CA SER A 142 13.10 33.92 -36.31
C SER A 142 12.93 35.29 -35.66
N LYS A 143 11.86 35.51 -34.89
CA LYS A 143 11.61 36.79 -34.19
C LYS A 143 12.55 37.02 -33.00
N HIS A 144 12.92 35.96 -32.29
CA HIS A 144 13.64 36.05 -31.03
C HIS A 144 15.07 35.47 -31.07
N ASP A 145 15.49 34.90 -32.20
CA ASP A 145 16.81 34.26 -32.42
C ASP A 145 17.20 33.23 -31.33
N VAL A 146 16.19 32.57 -30.76
CA VAL A 146 16.36 31.55 -29.72
C VAL A 146 15.67 30.26 -30.17
N LYS A 147 16.32 29.12 -29.91
CA LYS A 147 15.77 27.81 -30.23
C LYS A 147 14.62 27.46 -29.30
N VAL A 148 13.40 27.51 -29.84
CA VAL A 148 12.18 27.03 -29.17
C VAL A 148 12.07 25.52 -29.37
N SER A 149 11.80 24.75 -28.31
CA SER A 149 11.62 23.28 -28.31
C SER A 149 10.20 22.85 -28.64
#